data_AF-A0A5R9R0C4-F1
#
_entry.id   AF-A0A5R9R0C4-F1
#
_cell.length_a   1.000
_cell.length_b   1.000
_cell.length_c   1.000
_cell.angle_alpha   90.00
_cell.angle_beta   90.00
_cell.angle_gamma   90.00
#
_symmetry.space_group_name_H-M   'P 1'
#
loop_
_entity.id
_entity.type
_entity.pdbx_description
1 polymer ?
#
loop_
_entity_poly.entity_id
_entity_poly.type
_entity_poly.pdbx_seq_one_letter_code
_entity_poly.pdbx_strand_id
1 'polypeptide(L)'
;MAQHLLPEQRQQATLHTVVLATEVLHHAGVPRPKLLEGSGIGEADLLTPEKLITHAQELRVFANALNCHHDPALGLYLGLRMHVSAYGILGYSMLASRTLRDALQLALSFPELLGTYFRLALTPQGDEVHLTADGYRYAPELTVFNTELCLTSLLTVIRDLLGESVRPRRLLLAYRPPLHAETYTERLGCPVDFGAPTSALCFSPALLDRPLPLADPVSCHNGVQQCLRMSGLLSARGDVIDQLRQHLASHLQDTASLDNVARHLHRSTRTLRRHLQQQNTSYQQVLDEVRFDRARQLLKDTDLPIYLIAEQLGYSETASFRHAFQRWSGASPSLYRG
;
A
#
# COMPACT_ATOMS: atom_id res chain seq x y z
N MET A 1 -20.60 -21.73 -12.57
CA MET A 1 -19.95 -20.52 -13.11
C MET A 1 -19.26 -19.82 -11.95
N ALA A 2 -17.93 -19.91 -11.86
CA ALA A 2 -17.18 -19.27 -10.78
C ALA A 2 -17.14 -17.76 -11.05
N GLN A 3 -17.77 -16.96 -10.20
CA GLN A 3 -17.67 -15.50 -10.26
C GLN A 3 -16.21 -15.10 -10.04
N HIS A 4 -15.61 -14.45 -11.03
CA HIS A 4 -14.31 -13.80 -10.86
C HIS A 4 -14.50 -12.65 -9.86
N LEU A 5 -14.02 -12.85 -8.63
CA LEU A 5 -14.03 -11.81 -7.60
C LEU A 5 -13.10 -10.67 -8.02
N LEU A 6 -13.52 -9.42 -7.86
CA LEU A 6 -12.68 -8.24 -8.14
C LEU A 6 -11.49 -8.17 -7.17
N PRO A 7 -10.38 -7.47 -7.48
CA PRO A 7 -9.21 -7.38 -6.61
C PRO A 7 -9.53 -6.93 -5.18
N GLU A 8 -10.44 -5.95 -5.01
CA GLU A 8 -10.92 -5.50 -3.69
C GLU A 8 -11.68 -6.56 -2.89
N GLN A 9 -12.20 -7.59 -3.55
CA GLN A 9 -12.90 -8.71 -2.90
C GLN A 9 -11.95 -9.82 -2.45
N ARG A 10 -10.67 -9.77 -2.86
CA ARG A 10 -9.65 -10.77 -2.53
C ARG A 10 -8.67 -10.29 -1.46
N GLN A 11 -8.40 -8.99 -1.39
CA GLN A 11 -7.42 -8.44 -0.46
C GLN A 11 -8.02 -8.30 0.94
N GLN A 12 -7.42 -9.00 1.90
CA GLN A 12 -7.86 -9.02 3.30
C GLN A 12 -7.13 -7.94 4.10
N ALA A 13 -7.89 -7.21 4.93
CA ALA A 13 -7.40 -6.23 5.88
C ALA A 13 -7.93 -6.57 7.29
N THR A 14 -7.29 -5.96 8.30
CA THR A 14 -7.79 -6.01 9.68
C THR A 14 -9.03 -5.11 9.82
N LEU A 15 -9.82 -5.34 10.86
CA LEU A 15 -11.05 -4.59 11.10
C LEU A 15 -10.83 -3.19 11.71
N HIS A 16 -9.57 -2.80 11.98
CA HIS A 16 -9.27 -1.68 12.88
C HIS A 16 -9.83 -0.34 12.37
N THR A 17 -9.64 -0.02 11.09
CA THR A 17 -10.15 1.23 10.50
C THR A 17 -11.69 1.26 10.49
N VAL A 18 -12.34 0.12 10.27
CA VAL A 18 -13.80 -0.02 10.36
C VAL A 18 -14.28 0.17 11.79
N VAL A 19 -13.61 -0.43 12.79
CA VAL A 19 -13.92 -0.24 14.20
C VAL A 19 -13.79 1.24 14.57
N LEU A 20 -12.68 1.88 14.21
CA LEU A 20 -12.46 3.30 14.48
C LEU A 20 -13.54 4.17 13.83
N ALA A 21 -13.81 3.99 12.54
CA ALA A 21 -14.80 4.78 11.82
C ALA A 21 -16.20 4.60 12.42
N THR A 22 -16.58 3.37 12.73
CA THR A 22 -17.89 3.07 13.33
C THR A 22 -18.01 3.61 14.75
N GLU A 23 -16.95 3.58 15.54
CA GLU A 23 -16.94 4.14 16.90
C GLU A 23 -17.04 5.67 16.90
N VAL A 24 -16.19 6.33 16.11
CA VAL A 24 -16.19 7.81 15.99
C VAL A 24 -17.55 8.33 15.53
N LEU A 25 -18.13 7.71 14.50
CA LEU A 25 -19.42 8.15 13.96
C LEU A 25 -20.59 7.76 14.85
N HIS A 26 -20.49 6.65 15.58
CA HIS A 26 -21.48 6.29 16.58
C HIS A 26 -21.55 7.32 17.71
N HIS A 27 -20.40 7.78 18.21
CA HIS A 27 -20.34 8.88 19.17
C HIS A 27 -20.87 10.20 18.61
N ALA A 28 -20.79 10.40 17.29
CA ALA A 28 -21.39 11.54 16.60
C ALA A 28 -22.90 11.36 16.30
N GLY A 29 -23.53 10.29 16.80
CA GLY A 29 -24.97 10.05 16.67
C GLY A 29 -25.40 9.23 15.45
N VAL A 30 -24.47 8.71 14.65
CA VAL A 30 -24.80 7.84 13.51
C VAL A 30 -24.99 6.39 13.99
N PRO A 31 -26.14 5.74 13.73
CA PRO A 31 -26.34 4.35 14.13
C PRO A 31 -25.36 3.39 13.44
N ARG A 32 -24.69 2.51 14.21
CA ARG A 32 -23.80 1.46 13.66
C ARG A 32 -24.44 0.59 12.57
N PRO A 33 -25.72 0.17 12.67
CA PRO A 33 -26.38 -0.58 11.60
C PRO A 33 -26.36 0.13 10.24
N LYS A 34 -26.51 1.47 10.22
CA LYS A 34 -26.45 2.25 8.98
C LYS A 34 -25.05 2.29 8.38
N LEU A 35 -24.04 2.38 9.24
CA LEU A 35 -22.64 2.36 8.80
C LEU A 35 -22.25 1.00 8.20
N LEU A 36 -22.77 -0.09 8.76
CA LEU A 36 -22.46 -1.45 8.34
C LEU A 36 -23.34 -1.98 7.19
N GLU A 37 -24.37 -1.24 6.79
CA GLU A 37 -25.37 -1.69 5.83
C GLU A 37 -24.75 -2.14 4.49
N GLY A 38 -25.10 -3.34 4.04
CA GLY A 38 -24.61 -3.90 2.77
C GLY A 38 -23.11 -4.26 2.74
N SER A 39 -22.36 -4.09 3.84
CA SER A 39 -20.93 -4.42 3.90
C SER A 39 -20.65 -5.91 4.15
N GLY A 40 -21.65 -6.67 4.61
CA GLY A 40 -21.45 -8.04 5.08
C GLY A 40 -20.67 -8.14 6.41
N ILE A 41 -20.49 -7.01 7.11
CA ILE A 41 -19.94 -6.92 8.46
C ILE A 41 -21.13 -6.72 9.42
N GLY A 42 -21.26 -7.58 10.44
CA GLY A 42 -22.22 -7.43 11.51
C GLY A 42 -21.61 -6.73 12.74
N GLU A 43 -22.44 -6.21 13.64
CA GLU A 43 -21.91 -5.52 14.84
C GLU A 43 -21.07 -6.42 15.74
N ALA A 44 -21.42 -7.70 15.87
CA ALA A 44 -20.64 -8.67 16.65
C ALA A 44 -19.23 -8.88 16.07
N ASP A 45 -19.05 -8.63 14.77
CA ASP A 45 -17.74 -8.74 14.12
C ASP A 45 -16.78 -7.66 14.61
N LEU A 46 -17.29 -6.46 14.94
CA LEU A 46 -16.49 -5.34 15.46
C LEU A 46 -15.79 -5.69 16.78
N LEU A 47 -16.30 -6.68 17.50
CA LEU A 47 -15.74 -7.18 18.76
C LEU A 47 -14.84 -8.40 18.56
N THR A 48 -14.57 -8.80 17.32
CA THR A 48 -13.77 -9.98 16.97
C THR A 48 -12.41 -9.55 16.39
N PRO A 49 -11.34 -9.46 17.20
CA PRO A 49 -10.06 -8.88 16.76
C PRO A 49 -9.37 -9.64 15.62
N GLU A 50 -9.66 -10.94 15.50
CA GLU A 50 -9.05 -11.84 14.51
C GLU A 50 -9.80 -11.83 13.17
N LYS A 51 -10.97 -11.17 13.10
CA LYS A 51 -11.76 -11.14 11.88
C LYS A 51 -11.07 -10.28 10.83
N LEU A 52 -10.81 -10.91 9.70
CA LEU A 52 -10.36 -10.24 8.49
C LEU A 52 -11.57 -9.87 7.65
N ILE A 53 -11.49 -8.71 6.99
CA ILE A 53 -12.48 -8.23 6.05
C ILE A 53 -11.83 -7.96 4.70
N THR A 54 -12.62 -7.94 3.63
CA THR A 54 -12.11 -7.54 2.33
C THR A 54 -12.15 -6.02 2.18
N HIS A 55 -11.31 -5.48 1.29
CA HIS A 55 -11.33 -4.05 0.97
C HIS A 55 -12.72 -3.61 0.48
N ALA A 56 -13.44 -4.46 -0.26
CA ALA A 56 -14.79 -4.14 -0.70
C ALA A 56 -15.77 -3.93 0.48
N GLN A 57 -15.63 -4.71 1.56
CA GLN A 57 -16.45 -4.54 2.75
C GLN A 57 -16.12 -3.24 3.48
N GLU A 58 -14.83 -2.92 3.62
CA GLU A 58 -14.37 -1.67 4.24
C GLU A 58 -14.81 -0.44 3.44
N LEU A 59 -14.59 -0.43 2.12
CA LEU A 59 -15.01 0.66 1.23
C LEU A 59 -16.53 0.88 1.28
N ARG A 60 -17.32 -0.19 1.45
CA ARG A 60 -18.77 -0.05 1.65
C ARG A 60 -19.08 0.70 2.95
N VAL A 61 -18.39 0.39 4.04
CA VAL A 61 -18.57 1.11 5.32
C VAL A 61 -18.18 2.59 5.16
N PHE A 62 -17.10 2.91 4.44
CA PHE A 62 -16.70 4.29 4.22
C PHE A 62 -17.66 5.07 3.30
N ALA A 63 -18.23 4.42 2.29
CA ALA A 63 -19.29 5.01 1.49
C ALA A 63 -20.53 5.34 2.35
N ASN A 64 -20.94 4.43 3.25
CA ASN A 64 -22.04 4.66 4.17
C ASN A 64 -21.74 5.80 5.16
N ALA A 65 -20.50 5.86 5.67
CA ALA A 65 -20.04 6.89 6.57
C ALA A 65 -20.17 8.30 5.97
N LEU A 66 -19.67 8.49 4.75
CA LEU A 66 -19.77 9.76 4.03
C LEU A 66 -21.23 10.16 3.75
N ASN A 67 -22.07 9.18 3.41
CA ASN A 67 -23.49 9.40 3.16
C ASN A 67 -24.27 9.80 4.43
N CYS A 68 -23.85 9.33 5.62
CA CYS A 68 -24.57 9.57 6.87
C CYS A 68 -24.10 10.81 7.64
N HIS A 69 -22.79 11.09 7.66
CA HIS A 69 -22.22 12.11 8.55
C HIS A 69 -22.16 13.51 7.92
N HIS A 70 -22.21 13.61 6.57
CA HIS A 70 -22.19 14.86 5.79
C HIS A 70 -21.02 15.83 6.07
N ASP A 71 -20.02 15.44 6.88
CA ASP A 71 -18.77 16.18 7.03
C ASP A 71 -17.79 15.76 5.92
N PRO A 72 -17.45 16.67 4.99
CA PRO A 72 -16.58 16.34 3.87
C PRO A 72 -15.11 16.13 4.31
N ALA A 73 -14.71 16.59 5.50
CA ALA A 73 -13.36 16.42 6.05
C ALA A 73 -13.20 15.13 6.89
N LEU A 74 -14.17 14.22 6.85
CA LEU A 74 -14.16 13.00 7.66
C LEU A 74 -12.90 12.14 7.45
N GLY A 75 -12.36 12.08 6.22
CA GLY A 75 -11.14 11.33 5.91
C GLY A 75 -9.94 11.84 6.71
N LEU A 76 -9.75 13.17 6.73
CA LEU A 76 -8.73 13.83 7.55
C LEU A 76 -8.90 13.51 9.03
N TYR A 77 -10.13 13.55 9.54
CA TYR A 77 -10.41 13.37 10.96
C TYR A 77 -10.21 11.94 11.45
N LEU A 78 -10.58 10.96 10.64
CA LEU A 78 -10.37 9.55 10.96
C LEU A 78 -8.88 9.21 10.91
N GLY A 79 -8.14 9.68 9.90
CA GLY A 79 -6.72 9.36 9.80
C GLY A 79 -5.92 9.99 10.94
N LEU A 80 -6.30 11.19 11.39
CA LEU A 80 -5.71 11.81 12.59
C LEU A 80 -5.94 11.01 13.89
N ARG A 81 -6.85 10.05 13.91
CA ARG A 81 -7.12 9.14 15.06
C ARG A 81 -6.55 7.74 14.87
N MET A 82 -5.96 7.44 13.72
CA MET A 82 -5.28 6.17 13.44
C MET A 82 -3.88 6.16 14.07
N HIS A 83 -3.84 5.88 15.36
CA HIS A 83 -2.59 5.77 16.11
C HIS A 83 -1.78 4.53 15.72
N VAL A 84 -0.49 4.53 16.03
CA VAL A 84 0.44 3.42 15.72
C VAL A 84 -0.04 2.06 16.26
N SER A 85 -0.81 2.05 17.36
CA SER A 85 -1.41 0.84 17.93
C SER A 85 -2.42 0.15 17.01
N ALA A 86 -3.02 0.89 16.07
CA ALA A 86 -3.94 0.35 15.05
C ALA A 86 -3.28 -0.71 14.16
N TYR A 87 -1.97 -0.62 13.99
CA TYR A 87 -1.18 -1.47 13.11
C TYR A 87 -0.61 -2.71 13.82
N GLY A 88 -1.03 -2.95 15.07
CA GLY A 88 -0.68 -4.16 15.83
C GLY A 88 0.83 -4.41 15.89
N ILE A 89 1.25 -5.60 15.48
CA ILE A 89 2.66 -5.99 15.53
C ILE A 89 3.54 -5.17 14.60
N LEU A 90 3.01 -4.69 13.46
CA LEU A 90 3.77 -3.81 12.57
C LEU A 90 4.05 -2.49 13.31
N GLY A 91 3.03 -1.88 13.89
CA GLY A 91 3.16 -0.66 14.70
C GLY A 91 4.12 -0.83 15.88
N TYR A 92 4.05 -1.95 16.60
CA TYR A 92 5.00 -2.28 17.66
C TYR A 92 6.45 -2.35 17.14
N SER A 93 6.66 -3.00 16.00
CA SER A 93 7.98 -3.13 15.39
C SER A 93 8.52 -1.79 14.90
N MET A 94 7.64 -0.92 14.41
CA MET A 94 7.98 0.45 14.04
C MET A 94 8.42 1.27 15.27
N LEU A 95 7.71 1.17 16.40
CA LEU A 95 8.10 1.84 17.65
C LEU A 95 9.48 1.40 18.14
N ALA A 96 9.80 0.12 18.01
CA ALA A 96 11.08 -0.46 18.42
C ALA A 96 12.21 -0.22 17.41
N SER A 97 11.93 0.34 16.23
CA SER A 97 12.94 0.58 15.20
C SER A 97 13.95 1.64 15.63
N ARG A 98 15.16 1.58 15.06
CA ARG A 98 16.27 2.46 15.47
C ARG A 98 16.04 3.91 15.09
N THR A 99 15.59 4.18 13.86
CA THR A 99 15.33 5.53 13.34
C THR A 99 13.97 5.62 12.69
N LEU A 100 13.47 6.84 12.46
CA LEU A 100 12.24 7.04 11.69
C LEU A 100 12.35 6.44 10.28
N ARG A 101 13.52 6.54 9.64
CA ARG A 101 13.81 5.91 8.35
C ARG A 101 13.58 4.41 8.42
N ASP A 102 14.18 3.75 9.40
CA ASP A 102 14.09 2.30 9.58
C ASP A 102 12.62 1.88 9.79
N ALA A 103 11.86 2.63 10.60
CA ALA A 103 10.44 2.38 10.85
C ALA A 103 9.56 2.56 9.62
N LEU A 104 9.76 3.62 8.83
CA LEU A 104 8.99 3.85 7.61
C LEU A 104 9.34 2.83 6.54
N GLN A 105 10.61 2.47 6.36
CA GLN A 105 11.01 1.40 5.44
C GLN A 105 10.40 0.06 5.84
N LEU A 106 10.32 -0.24 7.14
CA LEU A 106 9.65 -1.41 7.65
C LEU A 106 8.15 -1.41 7.27
N ALA A 107 7.45 -0.30 7.51
CA ALA A 107 6.04 -0.14 7.14
C ALA A 107 5.82 -0.38 5.64
N LEU A 108 6.66 0.20 4.79
CA LEU A 108 6.60 0.05 3.33
C LEU A 108 6.89 -1.38 2.85
N SER A 109 7.56 -2.20 3.67
CA SER A 109 7.85 -3.60 3.36
C SER A 109 6.65 -4.53 3.65
N PHE A 110 5.63 -4.05 4.36
CA PHE A 110 4.44 -4.83 4.74
C PHE A 110 3.11 -4.10 4.42
N PRO A 111 2.84 -3.78 3.14
CA PRO A 111 1.65 -3.01 2.75
C PRO A 111 0.33 -3.71 3.13
N GLU A 112 0.29 -5.04 3.12
CA GLU A 112 -0.86 -5.84 3.57
C GLU A 112 -1.14 -5.70 5.08
N LEU A 113 -0.12 -5.46 5.92
CA LEU A 113 -0.30 -5.20 7.34
C LEU A 113 -0.68 -3.74 7.62
N LEU A 114 -0.29 -2.81 6.74
CA LEU A 114 -0.78 -1.43 6.78
C LEU A 114 -2.26 -1.33 6.38
N GLY A 115 -2.78 -2.30 5.62
CA GLY A 115 -4.14 -2.25 5.08
C GLY A 115 -4.35 -1.11 4.09
N THR A 116 -3.30 -0.68 3.38
CA THR A 116 -3.35 0.48 2.50
C THR A 116 -3.85 0.15 1.10
N TYR A 117 -4.64 1.06 0.54
CA TYR A 117 -5.11 1.04 -0.86
C TYR A 117 -4.11 1.63 -1.85
N PHE A 118 -3.06 2.25 -1.32
CA PHE A 118 -2.10 3.04 -2.07
C PHE A 118 -0.80 2.28 -2.18
N ARG A 119 -0.10 2.46 -3.29
CA ARG A 119 1.32 2.17 -3.31
C ARG A 119 2.01 3.35 -2.62
N LEU A 120 2.69 3.02 -1.53
CA LEU A 120 3.41 3.98 -0.72
C LEU A 120 4.89 3.91 -1.10
N ALA A 121 5.56 5.05 -1.12
CA ALA A 121 6.99 5.13 -1.35
C ALA A 121 7.60 6.30 -0.59
N LEU A 122 8.88 6.16 -0.22
CA LEU A 122 9.67 7.22 0.38
C LEU A 122 10.76 7.64 -0.61
N THR A 123 10.61 8.81 -1.20
CA THR A 123 11.46 9.27 -2.32
C THR A 123 12.15 10.59 -1.98
N PRO A 124 13.48 10.71 -2.16
CA PRO A 124 14.18 11.99 -2.01
C PRO A 124 13.80 12.92 -3.17
N GLN A 125 13.53 14.19 -2.85
CA GLN A 125 13.14 15.21 -3.82
C GLN A 125 13.82 16.54 -3.46
N GLY A 126 15.01 16.79 -4.03
CA GLY A 126 15.79 17.98 -3.71
C GLY A 126 16.20 18.02 -2.23
N ASP A 127 15.77 19.07 -1.52
CA ASP A 127 16.01 19.24 -0.08
C ASP A 127 14.87 18.69 0.80
N GLU A 128 13.95 17.93 0.21
CA GLU A 128 12.84 17.26 0.88
C GLU A 128 12.91 15.74 0.69
N VAL A 129 12.15 15.04 1.53
CA VAL A 129 11.76 13.65 1.29
C VAL A 129 10.25 13.56 1.24
N HIS A 130 9.74 12.86 0.23
CA HIS A 130 8.32 12.72 -0.06
C HIS A 130 7.88 11.30 0.33
N LEU A 131 6.99 11.21 1.31
CA LEU A 131 6.23 9.98 1.57
C LEU A 131 4.96 10.04 0.72
N THR A 132 5.02 9.39 -0.44
CA THR A 132 4.00 9.45 -1.49
C THR A 132 2.95 8.37 -1.31
N ALA A 133 1.71 8.69 -1.68
CA ALA A 133 0.61 7.74 -1.82
C ALA A 133 0.02 7.83 -3.23
N ASP A 134 0.16 6.76 -4.02
CA ASP A 134 -0.30 6.69 -5.40
C ASP A 134 -1.14 5.43 -5.70
N GLY A 135 -1.66 5.34 -6.92
CA GLY A 135 -2.20 4.09 -7.45
C GLY A 135 -3.56 3.62 -6.91
N TYR A 136 -4.30 4.51 -6.23
CA TYR A 136 -5.67 4.22 -5.80
C TYR A 136 -6.58 3.96 -7.00
N ARG A 137 -7.31 2.83 -6.99
CA ARG A 137 -8.08 2.35 -8.14
C ARG A 137 -9.43 1.71 -7.81
N TYR A 138 -9.87 1.77 -6.57
CA TYR A 138 -10.97 0.94 -6.09
C TYR A 138 -12.35 1.62 -6.24
N ALA A 139 -12.58 2.78 -5.61
CA ALA A 139 -13.84 3.49 -5.67
C ALA A 139 -13.61 4.99 -5.93
N PRO A 140 -13.78 5.49 -7.17
CA PRO A 140 -13.46 6.87 -7.53
C PRO A 140 -14.06 7.92 -6.59
N GLU A 141 -15.30 7.73 -6.16
CA GLU A 141 -16.03 8.58 -5.22
C GLU A 141 -15.39 8.68 -3.83
N LEU A 142 -14.58 7.69 -3.43
CA LEU A 142 -13.85 7.66 -2.16
C LEU A 142 -12.40 8.13 -2.28
N THR A 143 -11.98 8.62 -3.45
CA THR A 143 -10.57 8.96 -3.71
C THR A 143 -10.05 10.03 -2.76
N VAL A 144 -10.81 11.13 -2.57
CA VAL A 144 -10.43 12.22 -1.66
C VAL A 144 -10.37 11.71 -0.22
N PHE A 145 -11.46 11.09 0.25
CA PHE A 145 -11.57 10.54 1.61
C PHE A 145 -10.42 9.56 1.94
N ASN A 146 -10.15 8.59 1.06
CA ASN A 146 -9.12 7.58 1.32
C ASN A 146 -7.70 8.16 1.23
N THR A 147 -7.48 9.15 0.37
CA THR A 147 -6.18 9.84 0.31
C THR A 147 -5.93 10.62 1.58
N GLU A 148 -6.93 11.34 2.08
CA GLU A 148 -6.86 12.06 3.35
C GLU A 148 -6.62 11.12 4.53
N LEU A 149 -7.40 10.05 4.65
CA LEU A 149 -7.27 9.03 5.67
C LEU A 149 -5.86 8.43 5.68
N CYS A 150 -5.34 8.07 4.50
CA CYS A 150 -3.99 7.53 4.34
C CYS A 150 -2.90 8.52 4.76
N LEU A 151 -2.89 9.74 4.22
CA LEU A 151 -1.82 10.69 4.52
C LEU A 151 -1.87 11.16 5.98
N THR A 152 -3.05 11.40 6.54
CA THR A 152 -3.15 11.85 7.92
C THR A 152 -2.87 10.73 8.93
N SER A 153 -3.21 9.47 8.62
CA SER A 153 -2.79 8.32 9.45
C SER A 153 -1.28 8.12 9.43
N LEU A 154 -0.64 8.23 8.26
CA LEU A 154 0.83 8.20 8.17
C LEU A 154 1.48 9.31 9.01
N LEU A 155 0.90 10.53 8.99
CA LEU A 155 1.39 11.62 9.83
C LEU A 155 1.20 11.35 11.32
N THR A 156 0.04 10.80 11.73
CA THR A 156 -0.21 10.40 13.12
C THR A 156 0.78 9.33 13.57
N VAL A 157 1.04 8.31 12.75
CA VAL A 157 2.06 7.30 13.02
C VAL A 157 3.44 7.94 13.20
N ILE A 158 3.86 8.84 12.31
CA ILE A 158 5.15 9.55 12.45
C ILE A 158 5.24 10.30 13.78
N ARG A 159 4.15 10.97 14.21
CA ARG A 159 4.08 11.68 15.49
C ARG A 159 4.18 10.73 16.67
N ASP A 160 3.44 9.63 16.64
CA ASP A 160 3.46 8.60 17.69
C ASP A 160 4.84 7.96 17.82
N LEU A 161 5.49 7.65 16.70
CA LEU A 161 6.84 7.07 16.68
C LEU A 161 7.88 7.99 17.29
N LEU A 162 7.83 9.28 17.00
CA LEU A 162 8.78 10.27 17.52
C LEU A 162 8.41 10.75 18.94
N GLY A 163 7.17 10.53 19.38
CA GLY A 163 6.67 10.99 20.68
C GLY A 163 6.51 12.51 20.77
N GLU A 164 6.37 13.20 19.63
CA GLU A 164 6.29 14.66 19.56
C GLU A 164 5.43 15.16 18.40
N SER A 165 5.10 16.46 18.45
CA SER A 165 4.38 17.11 17.36
C SER A 165 5.27 17.33 16.15
N VAL A 166 4.99 16.60 15.08
CA VAL A 166 5.64 16.77 13.76
C VAL A 166 4.72 17.54 12.82
N ARG A 167 5.30 18.55 12.16
CA ARG A 167 4.67 19.30 11.07
C ARG A 167 5.40 19.01 9.76
N PRO A 168 4.71 18.54 8.71
CA PRO A 168 5.28 18.47 7.38
C PRO A 168 5.72 19.86 6.91
N ARG A 169 6.70 19.93 6.00
CA ARG A 169 7.02 21.19 5.31
C ARG A 169 5.86 21.63 4.43
N ARG A 170 5.21 20.66 3.78
CA ARG A 170 3.99 20.83 2.99
C ARG A 170 3.28 19.51 2.77
N LEU A 171 2.03 19.59 2.34
CA LEU A 171 1.23 18.48 1.85
C LEU A 171 0.98 18.69 0.35
N LEU A 172 1.26 17.68 -0.46
CA LEU A 172 0.88 17.64 -1.87
C LEU A 172 -0.38 16.80 -2.03
N LEU A 173 -1.34 17.27 -2.83
CA LEU A 173 -2.58 16.55 -3.11
C LEU A 173 -2.84 16.52 -4.61
N ALA A 174 -3.05 15.32 -5.16
CA ALA A 174 -3.22 15.13 -6.60
C ALA A 174 -4.60 15.55 -7.16
N TYR A 175 -5.53 15.92 -6.27
CA TYR A 175 -6.85 16.39 -6.64
C TYR A 175 -6.98 17.91 -6.50
N ARG A 176 -8.03 18.46 -7.11
CA ARG A 176 -8.38 19.88 -7.00
C ARG A 176 -8.87 20.21 -5.58
N PRO A 177 -8.73 21.46 -5.10
CA PRO A 177 -9.19 21.84 -3.78
C PRO A 177 -10.65 21.44 -3.53
N PRO A 178 -10.96 20.66 -2.47
CA PRO A 178 -12.33 20.34 -2.09
C PRO A 178 -12.96 21.48 -1.29
N LEU A 179 -14.25 21.35 -0.95
CA LEU A 179 -15.00 22.38 -0.21
C LEU A 179 -14.38 22.72 1.16
N HIS A 180 -13.72 21.76 1.80
CA HIS A 180 -13.05 21.88 3.09
C HIS A 180 -11.54 22.10 2.99
N ALA A 181 -11.06 22.69 1.88
CA ALA A 181 -9.62 22.93 1.66
C ALA A 181 -8.93 23.70 2.81
N GLU A 182 -9.64 24.60 3.49
CA GLU A 182 -9.12 25.38 4.61
C GLU A 182 -8.76 24.49 5.82
N THR A 183 -9.51 23.41 6.06
CA THR A 183 -9.33 22.51 7.19
C THR A 183 -7.96 21.81 7.20
N TYR A 184 -7.34 21.61 6.04
CA TYR A 184 -6.05 20.94 5.95
C TYR A 184 -4.96 21.76 6.64
N THR A 185 -4.87 23.06 6.32
CA THR A 185 -3.84 23.94 6.90
C THR A 185 -4.08 24.11 8.41
N GLU A 186 -5.34 24.27 8.83
CA GLU A 186 -5.73 24.39 10.24
C GLU A 186 -5.33 23.16 11.06
N ARG A 187 -5.56 21.96 10.53
CA ARG A 187 -5.34 20.71 11.27
C ARG A 187 -3.91 20.20 11.18
N LEU A 188 -3.23 20.42 10.05
CA LEU A 188 -1.89 19.87 9.81
C LEU A 188 -0.79 20.88 10.11
N GLY A 189 -1.12 22.18 10.11
CA GLY A 189 -0.18 23.26 10.43
C GLY A 189 0.91 23.44 9.39
N CYS A 190 0.66 23.07 8.14
CA CYS A 190 1.56 23.19 7.00
C CYS A 190 0.81 23.67 5.74
N PRO A 191 1.51 24.29 4.78
CA PRO A 191 0.93 24.66 3.48
C PRO A 191 0.53 23.43 2.66
N VAL A 192 -0.47 23.61 1.79
CA VAL A 192 -1.07 22.54 0.98
C VAL A 192 -1.09 22.94 -0.49
N ASP A 193 -0.48 22.12 -1.33
CA ASP A 193 -0.45 22.29 -2.78
C ASP A 193 -1.42 21.28 -3.43
N PHE A 194 -2.54 21.77 -3.94
CA PHE A 194 -3.52 20.97 -4.68
C PHE A 194 -3.18 20.89 -6.18
N GLY A 195 -3.64 19.82 -6.85
CA GLY A 195 -3.37 19.57 -8.26
C GLY A 195 -1.93 19.14 -8.56
N ALA A 196 -1.21 18.62 -7.56
CA ALA A 196 0.12 18.05 -7.74
C ALA A 196 0.08 16.75 -8.58
N PRO A 197 1.21 16.27 -9.15
CA PRO A 197 1.22 14.99 -9.87
C PRO A 197 0.89 13.77 -9.00
N THR A 198 1.30 13.81 -7.73
CA THR A 198 1.12 12.73 -6.75
C THR A 198 0.86 13.33 -5.38
N SER A 199 0.03 12.66 -4.56
CA SER A 199 -0.22 13.07 -3.18
C SER A 199 0.92 12.64 -2.26
N ALA A 200 1.40 13.52 -1.38
CA ALA A 200 2.57 13.23 -0.55
C ALA A 200 2.64 14.09 0.72
N LEU A 201 3.19 13.51 1.79
CA LEU A 201 3.72 14.27 2.91
C LEU A 201 5.18 14.62 2.63
N CYS A 202 5.54 15.90 2.70
CA CYS A 202 6.89 16.37 2.46
C CYS A 202 7.58 16.74 3.78
N PHE A 203 8.76 16.16 4.04
CA PHE A 203 9.53 16.40 5.25
C PHE A 203 10.96 16.83 4.93
N SER A 204 11.62 17.42 5.93
CA SER A 204 13.09 17.58 5.90
C SER A 204 13.74 16.19 5.95
N PRO A 205 14.77 15.90 5.12
CA PRO A 205 15.51 14.64 5.17
C PRO A 205 16.07 14.32 6.56
N ALA A 206 16.46 15.34 7.32
CA ALA A 206 16.98 15.20 8.68
C ALA A 206 15.98 14.57 9.66
N LEU A 207 14.67 14.64 9.38
CA LEU A 207 13.66 14.00 10.21
C LEU A 207 13.78 12.47 10.18
N LEU A 208 14.18 11.90 9.03
CA LEU A 208 14.28 10.45 8.85
C LEU A 208 15.40 9.83 9.68
N ASP A 209 16.49 10.55 9.90
CA ASP A 209 17.65 10.03 10.60
C ASP A 209 17.54 10.21 12.13
N ARG A 210 16.41 10.72 12.62
CA ARG A 210 16.16 10.84 14.05
C ARG A 210 16.02 9.45 14.70
N PRO A 211 16.70 9.22 15.84
CA PRO A 211 16.50 8.01 16.62
C PRO A 211 15.11 8.00 17.25
N LEU A 212 14.48 6.83 17.29
CA LEU A 212 13.17 6.69 17.96
C LEU A 212 13.37 6.54 19.49
N PRO A 213 12.48 7.13 20.30
CA PRO A 213 12.58 7.11 21.75
C PRO A 213 12.45 5.71 22.36
N LEU A 214 11.74 4.81 21.69
CA LEU A 214 11.49 3.43 22.14
C LEU A 214 12.32 2.40 21.36
N ALA A 215 13.39 2.83 20.68
CA ALA A 215 14.26 1.95 19.92
C ALA A 215 14.79 0.81 20.78
N ASP A 216 14.49 -0.43 20.40
CA ASP A 216 14.98 -1.64 21.03
C ASP A 216 15.26 -2.71 19.96
N PRO A 217 16.54 -3.05 19.71
CA PRO A 217 16.90 -3.92 18.58
C PRO A 217 16.37 -5.35 18.73
N VAL A 218 16.18 -5.85 19.95
CA VAL A 218 15.68 -7.21 20.21
C VAL A 218 14.19 -7.29 19.90
N SER A 219 13.39 -6.36 20.43
CA SER A 219 11.97 -6.22 20.15
C SER A 219 11.71 -5.92 18.68
N CYS A 220 12.52 -5.05 18.05
CA CYS A 220 12.45 -4.81 16.61
C CYS A 220 12.66 -6.11 15.83
N HIS A 221 13.71 -6.87 16.13
CA HIS A 221 13.97 -8.14 15.46
C HIS A 221 12.81 -9.13 15.61
N ASN A 222 12.33 -9.34 16.84
CA ASN A 222 11.24 -10.26 17.13
C ASN A 222 9.93 -9.83 16.44
N GLY A 223 9.63 -8.53 16.47
CA GLY A 223 8.47 -7.95 15.81
C GLY A 223 8.50 -8.13 14.30
N VAL A 224 9.66 -7.90 13.66
CA VAL A 224 9.88 -8.14 12.22
C VAL A 224 9.64 -9.61 11.86
N GLN A 225 10.15 -10.55 12.66
CA GLN A 225 9.90 -11.99 12.43
C GLN A 225 8.41 -12.34 12.50
N GLN A 226 7.67 -11.69 13.41
CA GLN A 226 6.23 -11.89 13.50
C GLN A 226 5.47 -11.23 12.33
N CYS A 227 5.90 -10.05 11.87
CA CYS A 227 5.38 -9.40 10.66
C CYS A 227 5.54 -10.31 9.44
N LEU A 228 6.73 -10.92 9.25
CA LEU A 228 6.98 -11.87 8.17
C LEU A 228 6.02 -13.07 8.22
N ARG A 229 5.77 -13.63 9.41
CA ARG A 229 4.80 -14.74 9.56
C ARG A 229 3.38 -14.30 9.21
N MET A 230 2.93 -13.14 9.70
CA MET A 230 1.57 -12.65 9.45
C MET A 230 1.37 -12.25 7.99
N SER A 231 2.33 -11.54 7.40
CA SER A 231 2.35 -11.22 5.98
C SER A 231 2.29 -12.49 5.14
N GLY A 232 3.07 -13.52 5.48
CA GLY A 232 2.99 -14.83 4.82
C GLY A 232 1.61 -15.49 4.91
N LEU A 233 0.91 -15.36 6.05
CA LEU A 233 -0.45 -15.89 6.24
C LEU A 233 -1.50 -15.10 5.46
N LEU A 234 -1.44 -13.76 5.48
CA LEU A 234 -2.34 -12.88 4.74
C LEU A 234 -2.11 -13.01 3.24
N SER A 235 -0.85 -13.03 2.82
CA SER A 235 -0.43 -13.35 1.46
C SER A 235 -1.01 -14.70 1.06
N ALA A 236 -0.76 -15.78 1.81
CA ALA A 236 -1.27 -17.12 1.48
C ALA A 236 -2.81 -17.23 1.42
N ARG A 237 -3.55 -16.26 1.98
CA ARG A 237 -5.01 -16.11 1.88
C ARG A 237 -5.45 -15.15 0.75
N GLY A 238 -4.59 -14.24 0.32
CA GLY A 238 -4.72 -13.45 -0.90
C GLY A 238 -4.46 -14.28 -2.17
N ASP A 239 -4.77 -13.72 -3.34
CA ASP A 239 -4.60 -14.44 -4.60
C ASP A 239 -3.14 -14.86 -4.81
N VAL A 240 -2.93 -16.14 -5.08
CA VAL A 240 -1.61 -16.73 -5.35
C VAL A 240 -0.94 -16.05 -6.54
N ILE A 241 -1.73 -15.48 -7.47
CA ILE A 241 -1.20 -14.70 -8.60
C ILE A 241 -0.58 -13.38 -8.12
N ASP A 242 -1.20 -12.69 -7.18
CA ASP A 242 -0.67 -11.40 -6.72
C ASP A 242 0.59 -11.58 -5.87
N GLN A 243 0.63 -12.64 -5.06
CA GLN A 243 1.86 -13.06 -4.37
C GLN A 243 2.98 -13.42 -5.35
N LEU A 244 2.63 -14.14 -6.42
CA LEU A 244 3.56 -14.46 -7.50
C LEU A 244 4.07 -13.17 -8.17
N ARG A 245 3.20 -12.20 -8.47
CA ARG A 245 3.59 -10.91 -9.06
C ARG A 245 4.55 -10.13 -8.16
N GLN A 246 4.23 -10.00 -6.87
CA GLN A 246 5.04 -9.24 -5.91
C GLN A 246 6.41 -9.88 -5.70
N HIS A 247 6.45 -11.21 -5.59
CA HIS A 247 7.71 -11.95 -5.47
C HIS A 247 8.57 -11.80 -6.73
N LEU A 248 7.96 -11.93 -7.92
CA LEU A 248 8.69 -11.74 -9.17
C LEU A 248 9.21 -10.31 -9.35
N ALA A 249 8.42 -9.30 -8.98
CA ALA A 249 8.81 -7.89 -9.10
C ALA A 249 10.04 -7.52 -8.25
N SER A 250 10.17 -8.15 -7.08
CA SER A 250 11.29 -7.94 -6.16
C SER A 250 12.54 -8.77 -6.50
N HIS A 251 12.38 -9.82 -7.33
CA HIS A 251 13.45 -10.77 -7.66
C HIS A 251 13.57 -10.99 -9.18
N LEU A 252 13.45 -9.92 -9.99
CA LEU A 252 13.55 -10.04 -11.45
C LEU A 252 14.94 -10.44 -11.95
N GLN A 253 16.00 -10.03 -11.23
CA GLN A 253 17.40 -10.31 -11.59
C GLN A 253 17.79 -11.75 -11.27
N ASP A 254 17.28 -12.28 -10.16
CA ASP A 254 17.38 -13.69 -9.86
C ASP A 254 16.42 -14.41 -10.82
N THR A 255 16.91 -15.39 -11.57
CA THR A 255 16.02 -16.22 -12.39
C THR A 255 15.14 -17.03 -11.43
N ALA A 256 14.03 -16.43 -10.98
CA ALA A 256 13.18 -16.95 -9.92
C ALA A 256 12.44 -18.19 -10.45
N SER A 257 13.12 -19.33 -10.51
CA SER A 257 12.56 -20.56 -11.04
C SER A 257 11.21 -20.84 -10.36
N LEU A 258 10.28 -21.41 -11.12
CA LEU A 258 8.96 -21.76 -10.58
C LEU A 258 9.08 -22.58 -9.28
N ASP A 259 10.14 -23.38 -9.12
CA ASP A 259 10.46 -24.12 -7.90
C ASP A 259 10.90 -23.21 -6.74
N ASN A 260 11.69 -22.16 -6.99
CA ASN A 260 12.04 -21.16 -5.98
C ASN A 260 10.80 -20.43 -5.49
N VAL A 261 9.95 -19.98 -6.41
CA VAL A 261 8.73 -19.25 -6.04
C VAL A 261 7.74 -20.16 -5.33
N ALA A 262 7.55 -21.39 -5.81
CA ALA A 262 6.69 -22.35 -5.13
C ALA A 262 7.16 -22.63 -3.68
N ARG A 263 8.47 -22.77 -3.46
CA ARG A 263 9.05 -22.88 -2.11
C ARG A 263 8.78 -21.64 -1.26
N HIS A 264 8.97 -20.45 -1.82
CA HIS A 264 8.69 -19.19 -1.12
C HIS A 264 7.21 -19.07 -0.71
N LEU A 265 6.30 -19.52 -1.57
CA LEU A 265 4.86 -19.52 -1.31
C LEU A 265 4.39 -20.72 -0.47
N HIS A 266 5.31 -21.56 0.03
CA HIS A 266 4.99 -22.81 0.75
C HIS A 266 4.01 -23.73 -0.01
N ARG A 267 4.21 -23.86 -1.33
CA ARG A 267 3.43 -24.73 -2.24
C ARG A 267 4.35 -25.66 -3.02
N SER A 268 3.81 -26.78 -3.50
CA SER A 268 4.48 -27.54 -4.55
C SER A 268 4.27 -26.85 -5.91
N THR A 269 5.23 -27.00 -6.82
CA THR A 269 5.11 -26.48 -8.19
C THR A 269 3.89 -27.00 -8.93
N ARG A 270 3.50 -28.26 -8.69
CA ARG A 270 2.27 -28.86 -9.23
C ARG A 270 1.02 -28.10 -8.76
N THR A 271 0.93 -27.78 -7.48
CA THR A 271 -0.21 -27.04 -6.92
C THR A 271 -0.26 -25.62 -7.45
N LEU A 272 0.90 -24.95 -7.55
CA LEU A 272 1.01 -23.60 -8.11
C LEU A 272 0.58 -23.57 -9.59
N ARG A 273 1.10 -24.49 -10.43
CA ARG A 273 0.68 -24.60 -11.85
C ARG A 273 -0.81 -24.82 -12.01
N ARG A 274 -1.38 -25.74 -11.24
CA ARG A 274 -2.82 -26.04 -11.28
C ARG A 274 -3.65 -24.80 -10.93
N HIS A 275 -3.22 -24.04 -9.91
CA HIS A 275 -3.91 -22.83 -9.50
C HIS A 275 -3.86 -21.74 -10.58
N LEU A 276 -2.69 -21.52 -11.20
CA LEU A 276 -2.54 -20.57 -12.31
C LEU A 276 -3.43 -20.96 -13.50
N GLN A 277 -3.48 -22.25 -13.84
CA GLN A 277 -4.37 -22.75 -14.91
C GLN A 277 -5.85 -22.56 -14.60
N GLN A 278 -6.27 -22.76 -13.34
CA GLN A 278 -7.66 -22.50 -12.91
C GLN A 278 -8.06 -21.03 -13.06
N GLN A 279 -7.09 -20.12 -13.04
CA GLN A 279 -7.27 -18.68 -13.25
C GLN A 279 -6.92 -18.25 -14.69
N ASN A 280 -6.86 -19.20 -15.64
CA ASN A 280 -6.55 -18.96 -17.05
C ASN A 280 -5.22 -18.23 -17.29
N THR A 281 -4.22 -18.44 -16.43
CA THR A 281 -2.88 -17.85 -16.57
C THR A 281 -1.79 -18.90 -16.38
N SER A 282 -0.53 -18.48 -16.51
CA SER A 282 0.65 -19.31 -16.34
C SER A 282 1.77 -18.49 -15.72
N TYR A 283 2.75 -19.18 -15.13
CA TYR A 283 3.91 -18.53 -14.53
C TYR A 283 4.64 -17.62 -15.52
N GLN A 284 4.79 -18.07 -16.77
CA GLN A 284 5.46 -17.29 -17.81
C GLN A 284 4.66 -16.04 -18.19
N GLN A 285 3.33 -16.12 -18.22
CA GLN A 285 2.48 -14.95 -18.49
C GLN A 285 2.60 -13.91 -17.36
N VAL A 286 2.55 -14.35 -16.11
CA VAL A 286 2.70 -13.44 -14.96
C VAL A 286 4.11 -12.82 -14.91
N LEU A 287 5.16 -13.60 -15.22
CA LEU A 287 6.52 -13.09 -15.32
C LEU A 287 6.68 -12.07 -16.47
N ASP A 288 6.08 -12.34 -17.62
CA ASP A 288 6.07 -11.43 -18.76
C ASP A 288 5.35 -10.11 -18.43
N GLU A 289 4.21 -10.16 -17.73
CA GLU A 289 3.48 -8.97 -17.24
C GLU A 289 4.37 -8.10 -16.35
N VAL A 290 4.99 -8.71 -15.33
CA VAL A 290 5.85 -7.99 -14.37
C VAL A 290 7.07 -7.39 -15.07
N ARG A 291 7.72 -8.16 -15.96
CA ARG A 291 8.85 -7.66 -16.74
C ARG A 291 8.46 -6.52 -17.66
N PHE A 292 7.29 -6.60 -18.28
CA PHE A 292 6.82 -5.56 -19.19
C PHE A 292 6.53 -4.25 -18.45
N ASP A 293 5.82 -4.31 -17.32
CA ASP A 293 5.54 -3.13 -16.51
C ASP A 293 6.82 -2.45 -16.03
N ARG A 294 7.80 -3.25 -15.56
CA ARG A 294 9.10 -2.72 -15.13
C ARG A 294 9.91 -2.15 -16.30
N ALA A 295 9.89 -2.81 -17.46
CA ALA A 295 10.55 -2.31 -18.66
C ALA A 295 9.99 -0.96 -19.10
N ARG A 296 8.66 -0.78 -19.07
CA ARG A 296 8.01 0.48 -19.41
C ARG A 296 8.42 1.62 -18.48
N GLN A 297 8.51 1.35 -17.18
CA GLN A 297 9.00 2.34 -16.20
C GLN A 297 10.46 2.71 -16.49
N LEU A 298 11.35 1.73 -16.60
CA LEU A 298 12.77 1.98 -16.85
C LEU A 298 13.02 2.72 -18.18
N LEU A 299 12.25 2.43 -19.22
CA LEU A 299 12.36 3.11 -20.51
C LEU A 299 11.85 4.56 -20.48
N LYS A 300 10.91 4.90 -19.61
CA LYS A 300 10.33 6.24 -19.47
C LYS A 300 11.08 7.12 -18.47
N ASP A 301 11.47 6.52 -17.35
CA ASP A 301 11.94 7.25 -16.17
C ASP A 301 13.47 7.33 -16.10
N THR A 302 14.18 6.65 -17.00
CA THR A 302 15.66 6.58 -16.99
C THR A 302 16.28 6.60 -18.39
N ASP A 303 17.51 7.09 -18.48
CA ASP A 303 18.36 7.02 -19.68
C ASP A 303 19.22 5.75 -19.74
N LEU A 304 18.87 4.71 -18.96
CA LEU A 304 19.68 3.50 -18.88
C LEU A 304 19.87 2.86 -20.27
N PRO A 305 21.09 2.45 -20.64
CA PRO A 305 21.31 1.64 -21.83
C PRO A 305 20.42 0.39 -21.87
N ILE A 306 19.90 0.05 -23.06
CA ILE A 306 18.97 -1.09 -23.24
C ILE A 306 19.55 -2.42 -22.72
N TYR A 307 20.88 -2.59 -22.77
CA TYR A 307 21.52 -3.80 -22.25
C TYR A 307 21.45 -3.89 -20.71
N LEU A 308 21.58 -2.77 -19.99
CA LEU A 308 21.41 -2.72 -18.53
C LEU A 308 19.95 -2.92 -18.12
N ILE A 309 19.01 -2.41 -18.92
CA ILE A 309 17.58 -2.69 -18.69
C ILE A 309 17.31 -4.19 -18.86
N ALA A 310 17.88 -4.83 -19.88
CA ALA A 310 17.74 -6.28 -20.06
C ALA A 310 18.28 -7.08 -18.86
N GLU A 311 19.45 -6.70 -18.35
CA GLU A 311 20.06 -7.30 -17.16
C GLU A 311 19.18 -7.12 -15.91
N GLN A 312 18.67 -5.91 -15.67
CA GLN A 312 17.79 -5.63 -14.52
C GLN A 312 16.47 -6.41 -14.56
N LEU A 313 16.01 -6.79 -15.76
CA LEU A 313 14.80 -7.60 -15.96
C LEU A 313 15.10 -9.11 -15.94
N GLY A 314 16.35 -9.50 -15.70
CA GLY A 314 16.80 -10.89 -15.62
C GLY A 314 16.92 -11.60 -16.96
N TYR A 315 17.23 -10.87 -18.04
CA TYR A 315 17.60 -11.47 -19.32
C TYR A 315 19.11 -11.66 -19.41
N SER A 316 19.53 -12.88 -19.75
CA SER A 316 20.94 -13.19 -20.02
C SER A 316 21.48 -12.50 -21.27
N GLU A 317 20.60 -12.19 -22.23
CA GLU A 317 20.97 -11.55 -23.49
C GLU A 317 20.03 -10.39 -23.82
N THR A 318 20.61 -9.26 -24.25
CA THR A 318 19.84 -8.08 -24.67
C THR A 318 18.92 -8.36 -25.86
N ALA A 319 19.31 -9.27 -26.76
CA ALA A 319 18.50 -9.66 -27.90
C ALA A 319 17.17 -10.31 -27.47
N SER A 320 17.22 -11.19 -26.47
CA SER A 320 16.03 -11.85 -25.91
C SER A 320 15.03 -10.84 -25.31
N PHE A 321 15.54 -9.82 -24.61
CA PHE A 321 14.72 -8.73 -24.10
C PHE A 321 14.06 -7.94 -25.24
N ARG A 322 14.80 -7.57 -26.29
CA ARG A 322 14.25 -6.81 -27.43
C ARG A 322 13.09 -7.55 -28.10
N HIS A 323 13.26 -8.85 -28.36
CA HIS A 323 12.20 -9.67 -28.95
C HIS A 323 10.99 -9.81 -28.02
N ALA A 324 11.21 -10.00 -26.72
CA ALA A 324 10.12 -10.07 -25.75
C ALA A 324 9.35 -8.74 -25.68
N PHE A 325 10.06 -7.61 -25.57
CA PHE A 325 9.46 -6.29 -25.50
C PHE A 325 8.69 -5.93 -26.77
N GLN A 326 9.20 -6.29 -27.95
CA GLN A 326 8.49 -6.07 -29.21
C GLN A 326 7.22 -6.90 -29.31
N ARG A 327 7.25 -8.15 -28.83
CA ARG A 327 6.05 -9.00 -28.74
C ARG A 327 5.01 -8.43 -27.77
N TRP A 328 5.43 -7.83 -26.66
CA TRP A 328 4.50 -7.26 -25.67
C TRP A 328 3.93 -5.89 -26.09
N SER A 329 4.75 -5.01 -26.67
CA SER A 329 4.37 -3.61 -26.94
C SER A 329 4.06 -3.30 -28.40
N GLY A 330 4.38 -4.20 -29.33
CA GLY A 330 4.30 -3.96 -30.78
C GLY A 330 5.45 -3.10 -31.34
N ALA A 331 6.32 -2.54 -30.49
CA ALA A 331 7.43 -1.68 -30.90
C ALA A 331 8.77 -2.11 -30.26
N SER A 332 9.90 -1.72 -30.86
CA SER A 332 11.19 -2.00 -30.25
C SER A 332 11.41 -1.10 -29.01
N PRO A 333 12.20 -1.54 -28.00
CA PRO A 333 12.50 -0.71 -26.83
C PRO A 333 13.06 0.68 -27.17
N SER A 334 13.89 0.77 -28.22
CA SER A 334 14.46 2.04 -28.68
C SER A 334 13.39 2.98 -29.25
N LEU A 335 12.47 2.44 -30.07
CA LEU A 335 11.34 3.22 -30.60
C LEU A 335 10.35 3.63 -29.51
N TYR A 336 10.18 2.81 -28.48
CA TYR A 336 9.28 3.11 -27.37
C TYR A 336 9.81 4.22 -26.45
N ARG A 337 11.14 4.38 -26.37
CA ARG A 337 11.80 5.45 -25.61
C ARG A 337 11.62 6.83 -26.25
N GLY A 338 11.54 6.88 -27.59
CA GLY A 338 11.58 8.11 -28.37
C GLY A 338 12.75 8.12 -29.32
#